data_AF-A0A7T8HL78-F1
#
_entry.id   AF-A0A7T8HL78-F1
#
_cell.length_a   1.000
_cell.length_b   1.000
_cell.length_c   1.000
_cell.angle_alpha   90.00
_cell.angle_beta   90.00
_cell.angle_gamma   90.00
#
_symmetry.space_group_name_H-M   'P 1'
#
loop_
_entity.id
_entity.type
_entity.pdbx_description
1 polymer ?
#
loop_
_entity_poly.entity_id
_entity_poly.type
_entity_poly.pdbx_seq_one_letter_code
_entity_poly.pdbx_strand_id
1 'polypeptide(L)' 'MNKVKERLQDQRLFVLVDETTDRCGRAMTAVFSGPLDGRFKDRSFLLDLLDIHAANNKNIQQAVTGALF' A
#
# COMPACT_ATOMS: atom_id res chain seq x y z
N MET A 1 -4.20 -1.75 -13.78
CA MET A 1 -4.23 -0.80 -12.65
C MET A 1 -5.62 -0.22 -12.34
N ASN A 2 -6.58 -0.16 -13.27
CA ASN A 2 -7.84 0.57 -13.04
C ASN A 2 -8.93 -0.13 -12.21
N LYS A 3 -9.14 -1.46 -12.33
CA LYS A 3 -10.27 -2.13 -11.64
C LYS A 3 -10.19 -2.07 -10.10
N VAL A 4 -8.99 -2.01 -9.54
CA VAL A 4 -8.81 -1.89 -8.08
C VAL A 4 -9.14 -0.47 -7.63
N LYS A 5 -8.60 0.56 -8.31
CA LYS A 5 -8.90 1.96 -8.01
C LYS A 5 -10.40 2.24 -8.15
N GLU A 6 -11.06 1.73 -9.21
CA GLU A 6 -12.53 1.82 -9.39
C GLU A 6 -13.31 1.18 -8.24
N ARG A 7 -12.86 0.02 -7.72
CA ARG A 7 -13.53 -0.67 -6.60
C ARG A 7 -13.37 0.04 -5.26
N LEU A 8 -12.31 0.83 -5.11
CA LEU A 8 -11.98 1.59 -3.91
C LEU A 8 -12.49 3.04 -3.98
N GLN A 9 -12.91 3.49 -5.16
CA GLN A 9 -13.44 4.82 -5.38
C GLN A 9 -14.67 5.09 -4.51
N ASP A 10 -14.75 6.29 -3.95
CA ASP A 10 -15.85 6.78 -3.09
C ASP A 10 -16.10 5.97 -1.80
N GLN A 11 -15.17 5.08 -1.42
CA GLN A 11 -15.24 4.31 -0.18
C GLN A 11 -14.33 4.91 0.88
N ARG A 12 -14.69 4.70 2.15
CA ARG A 12 -13.73 4.88 3.25
C ARG A 12 -12.74 3.74 3.18
N LEU A 13 -11.46 4.07 3.11
CA LEU A 13 -10.39 3.10 2.94
C LEU A 13 -9.59 2.94 4.23
N PHE A 14 -9.05 1.75 4.40
CA PHE A 14 -7.85 1.58 5.20
C PHE A 14 -6.64 1.48 4.29
N VAL A 15 -5.48 1.79 4.85
CA VAL A 15 -4.19 1.59 4.21
C VAL A 15 -3.32 0.81 5.19
N LEU A 16 -2.72 -0.26 4.69
CA LEU A 16 -1.71 -1.02 5.39
C LEU A 16 -0.38 -0.82 4.68
N VAL A 17 0.66 -0.53 5.45
CA VAL A 17 2.03 -0.45 4.98
C VAL A 17 2.80 -1.57 5.66
N ASP A 18 3.39 -2.44 4.87
CA ASP A 18 4.27 -3.50 5.34
C ASP A 18 5.70 -3.20 4.89
N GLU A 19 6.53 -2.82 5.85
CA GLU A 19 7.95 -2.54 5.66
C GLU A 19 8.75 -3.81 5.94
N THR A 20 9.52 -4.27 4.94
CA THR A 20 10.29 -5.51 5.05
C THR A 20 11.66 -5.35 4.40
N THR A 21 12.50 -6.37 4.56
CA THR A 21 13.80 -6.47 3.88
C THR A 21 13.78 -7.71 3.02
N ASP A 22 14.10 -7.57 1.73
CA ASP A 22 14.16 -8.72 0.84
C ASP A 22 15.40 -9.60 1.10
N ARG A 23 15.49 -10.72 0.39
CA ARG A 23 16.60 -11.68 0.56
C ARG A 23 17.97 -11.12 0.13
N CYS A 24 17.99 -9.99 -0.59
CA CYS A 24 19.21 -9.30 -1.02
C CYS A 24 19.58 -8.16 -0.07
N GLY A 25 18.84 -7.94 1.02
CA GLY A 25 19.09 -6.87 1.98
C GLY A 25 18.51 -5.52 1.59
N ARG A 26 17.63 -5.45 0.57
CA ARG A 26 16.98 -4.20 0.16
C ARG A 26 15.75 -3.95 1.01
N ALA A 27 15.60 -2.71 1.48
CA ALA A 27 14.39 -2.29 2.16
C ALA A 27 13.25 -2.16 1.15
N MET A 28 12.12 -2.78 1.46
CA MET A 28 10.94 -2.86 0.61
C MET A 28 9.72 -2.37 1.38
N THR A 29 8.76 -1.80 0.67
CA THR A 29 7.44 -1.45 1.21
C THR A 29 6.36 -2.00 0.32
N ALA A 30 5.43 -2.76 0.91
CA ALA A 30 4.18 -3.13 0.27
C ALA A 30 3.07 -2.22 0.79
N VAL A 31 2.34 -1.59 -0.14
CA VAL A 31 1.18 -0.76 0.17
C VAL A 31 -0.07 -1.53 -0.19
N PHE A 32 -0.91 -1.80 0.81
CA PHE A 32 -2.21 -2.42 0.62
C PHE A 32 -3.32 -1.43 0.95
N SER A 33 -4.44 -1.55 0.25
CA SER A 33 -5.65 -0.80 0.59
C SER A 33 -6.90 -1.64 0.38
N GLY A 34 -7.91 -1.37 1.19
CA GLY A 34 -9.21 -2.00 1.08
C GLY A 34 -10.30 -1.15 1.73
N PRO A 35 -11.57 -1.56 1.57
CA PRO A 35 -12.69 -0.89 2.21
C PRO A 35 -12.62 -1.02 3.74
N LEU A 36 -12.91 0.08 4.42
CA LEU A 36 -13.15 0.12 5.87
C LEU A 36 -14.61 -0.30 6.18
N ASP A 37 -15.03 -1.47 5.70
CA ASP A 37 -16.41 -1.99 5.76
C ASP A 37 -16.59 -3.14 6.78
N GLY A 38 -15.69 -3.25 7.76
CA GLY A 38 -15.71 -4.33 8.76
C GLY A 38 -15.30 -5.70 8.22
N ARG A 39 -15.08 -5.86 6.90
CA ARG A 39 -14.56 -7.08 6.24
C ARG A 39 -13.10 -6.93 5.80
N PHE A 40 -12.35 -6.17 6.59
CA PHE A 40 -10.97 -5.74 6.34
C PHE A 40 -10.03 -6.84 5.82
N LYS A 41 -10.10 -8.06 6.36
CA LYS A 41 -9.18 -9.16 6.04
C LYS A 41 -9.36 -9.78 4.65
N ASP A 42 -10.55 -9.69 4.06
CA ASP A 42 -10.88 -10.45 2.85
C ASP A 42 -10.88 -9.59 1.57
N ARG A 43 -10.61 -8.29 1.70
CA ARG A 43 -10.76 -7.31 0.61
C ARG A 43 -9.61 -6.30 0.51
N SER A 44 -8.46 -6.59 1.11
CA SER A 44 -7.24 -5.80 0.86
C SER A 44 -6.66 -6.14 -0.52
N PHE A 45 -6.31 -5.13 -1.29
CA PHE A 45 -5.57 -5.25 -2.53
C PHE A 45 -4.15 -4.73 -2.33
N LEU A 46 -3.16 -5.46 -2.84
CA LEU A 46 -1.82 -4.90 -3.02
C LEU A 46 -1.90 -3.83 -4.11
N LEU A 47 -1.58 -2.59 -3.75
CA LEU A 47 -1.54 -1.46 -4.67
C LEU A 47 -0.16 -1.33 -5.29
N ASP A 48 0.89 -1.43 -4.47
CA ASP A 48 2.26 -1.27 -4.92
C ASP A 48 3.25 -2.04 -4.04
N LEU A 49 4.39 -2.39 -4.63
CA LEU A 49 5.56 -2.97 -3.96
C LEU A 49 6.80 -2.22 -4.43
N LEU A 50 7.36 -1.41 -3.53
CA LEU A 50 8.39 -0.44 -3.86
C LEU A 50 9.71 -0.78 -3.15
N ASP A 51 10.81 -0.66 -3.87
CA ASP A 51 12.15 -0.57 -3.28
C ASP A 51 12.28 0.82 -2.66
N ILE A 52 12.42 0.85 -1.34
CA ILE A 52 12.61 2.08 -0.59
C ILE A 52 14.08 2.15 -0.21
N HIS A 53 14.88 2.89 -1.00
CA HIS A 53 16.31 3.08 -0.74
C HIS A 53 16.63 3.45 0.72
N ALA A 54 15.71 4.14 1.40
CA ALA A 54 15.72 4.30 2.85
C ALA A 54 14.30 4.23 3.42
N ALA A 55 14.09 3.37 4.43
CA ALA A 55 12.89 3.32 5.24
C ALA A 55 12.85 4.50 6.22
N ASN A 56 12.24 5.61 5.77
CA ASN A 56 11.96 6.76 6.61
C ASN A 56 10.58 7.33 6.28
N ASN A 57 10.02 8.09 7.22
CA ASN A 57 8.65 8.62 7.12
C ASN A 57 8.38 9.37 5.81
N LYS A 58 9.36 10.10 5.27
CA LYS A 58 9.20 10.87 4.04
C LYS A 58 9.05 9.96 2.82
N ASN A 59 9.89 8.94 2.72
CA ASN A 59 9.86 7.99 1.60
C ASN A 59 8.61 7.11 1.66
N ILE A 60 8.22 6.66 2.86
CA ILE A 60 6.98 5.90 3.07
C ILE A 60 5.75 6.73 2.70
N GLN A 61 5.70 8.00 3.12
CA GLN A 61 4.61 8.90 2.75
C GLN A 61 4.50 9.06 1.22
N GLN A 62 5.63 9.21 0.53
CA GLN A 62 5.66 9.31 -0.93
C GLN A 62 5.16 8.03 -1.60
N ALA A 63 5.63 6.87 -1.13
CA ALA A 63 5.19 5.55 -1.61
C ALA A 63 3.66 5.37 -1.47
N VAL A 64 3.12 5.64 -0.29
CA VAL A 64 1.67 5.55 -0.04
C VAL A 64 0.88 6.53 -0.91
N THR A 65 1.34 7.78 -1.02
CA THR A 65 0.64 8.81 -1.80
C THR A 65 0.62 8.46 -3.28
N GLY A 66 1.74 8.04 -3.87
CA GLY A 66 1.82 7.66 -5.28
C GLY A 66 1.05 6.38 -5.63
N ALA A 67 0.92 5.45 -4.69
CA ALA A 67 0.10 4.26 -4.88
C ALA A 67 -1.40 4.58 -4.92
N LEU A 68 -1.85 5.52 -4.08
CA LEU A 68 -3.27 5.86 -3.91
C LEU A 68 -3.78 6.90 -4.91
N PHE A 69 -3.00 7.96 -5.17
CA PHE A 69 -3.40 9.12 -5.96
C PHE A 69 -2.61 9.15 -7.27
#